data_AF-A0A359MS59-F1
#
_entry.id   AF-A0A359MS59-F1
#
_cell.length_a   1.000
_cell.length_b   1.000
_cell.length_c   1.000
_cell.angle_alpha   90.00
_cell.angle_beta   90.00
_cell.angle_gamma   90.00
#
_symmetry.space_group_name_H-M   'P 1'
#
loop_
_entity.id
_entity.type
_entity.pdbx_description
1 polymer ?
#
loop_
_entity_poly.entity_id
_entity_poly.type
_entity_poly.pdbx_seq_one_letter_code
_entity_poly.pdbx_strand_id
1 'polypeptide(L)' 'EMFNTKGRMRQEIIVDLGGRVAEELIFDDVTTGASQDIKVATKTARAMVTRYGFSSSLGMVNYDNDEDEVFI' A
#
# COMPACT_ATOMS: atom_id res chain seq x y z
N GLU A 1 11.76 -1.57 14.93
CA GLU A 1 10.99 -1.85 13.71
C GLU A 1 9.80 -2.72 14.08
N MET A 2 8.59 -2.42 13.60
CA MET A 2 7.40 -3.20 13.92
C MET A 2 7.19 -4.24 12.82
N PHE A 3 7.22 -5.54 13.18
CA PHE A 3 7.02 -6.61 12.21
C PHE A 3 5.53 -6.73 11.86
N ASN A 4 5.19 -6.55 10.59
CA ASN A 4 3.82 -6.65 10.08
C ASN A 4 3.65 -7.95 9.27
N THR A 5 2.51 -8.62 9.46
CA THR A 5 2.13 -9.75 8.61
C THR A 5 1.49 -9.27 7.31
N LYS A 6 1.51 -10.10 6.26
CA LYS A 6 0.76 -9.84 5.01
C LYS A 6 -0.71 -9.51 5.27
N GLY A 7 -1.34 -10.20 6.22
CA GLY A 7 -2.73 -9.97 6.61
C GLY A 7 -2.94 -8.59 7.21
N ARG A 8 -2.05 -8.17 8.11
CA ARG A 8 -2.11 -6.85 8.75
C ARG A 8 -1.95 -5.71 7.74
N MET A 9 -0.95 -5.78 6.85
CA MET A 9 -0.75 -4.75 5.82
C MET A 9 -1.94 -4.66 4.86
N ARG A 10 -2.58 -5.81 4.56
CA ARG A 10 -3.83 -5.83 3.78
C ARG A 10 -4.98 -5.16 4.53
N GLN A 11 -5.10 -5.37 5.84
CA GLN A 11 -6.10 -4.70 6.67
C GLN A 11 -5.88 -3.19 6.72
N GLU A 12 -4.63 -2.74 6.82
CA GLU A 12 -4.26 -1.32 6.76
C GLU A 12 -4.74 -0.68 5.44
N ILE A 13 -4.46 -1.32 4.30
CA ILE A 13 -4.97 -0.86 2.98
C ILE A 13 -6.51 -0.78 2.95
N ILE A 14 -7.20 -1.77 3.53
CA ILE A 14 -8.68 -1.78 3.58
C ILE A 14 -9.20 -0.60 4.40
N VAL A 15 -8.57 -0.31 5.54
CA VAL A 15 -8.95 0.80 6.41
C VAL A 15 -8.69 2.14 5.71
N ASP A 16 -7.50 2.32 5.12
CA ASP A 16 -7.14 3.54 4.39
C ASP A 16 -8.19 3.86 3.30
N LEU A 17 -8.55 2.86 2.48
CA LEU A 17 -9.47 3.07 1.36
C LEU A 17 -10.96 3.06 1.77
N GLY A 18 -11.28 2.80 3.03
CA GLY A 18 -12.65 2.69 3.52
C GLY A 18 -13.46 3.97 3.34
N GLY A 19 -12.86 5.13 3.59
CA GLY A 19 -13.51 6.43 3.40
C GLY A 19 -13.88 6.67 1.94
N ARG A 20 -12.94 6.42 1.01
CA ARG A 20 -13.16 6.57 -0.43
C ARG A 20 -14.26 5.66 -0.97
N VAL A 21 -14.33 4.43 -0.46
CA VAL A 21 -15.40 3.48 -0.81
C VAL A 21 -16.74 3.94 -0.24
N ALA A 22 -16.77 4.44 0.99
CA ALA A 22 -17.98 4.99 1.58
C ALA A 22 -18.50 6.21 0.80
N GLU A 23 -17.61 7.09 0.32
CA GLU A 23 -18.01 8.22 -0.52
C GLU A 23 -18.75 7.76 -1.78
N GLU A 24 -18.15 6.81 -2.51
CA GLU A 24 -18.72 6.27 -3.75
C GLU A 24 -20.05 5.58 -3.52
N LEU A 25 -20.17 4.79 -2.45
CA LEU A 25 -21.39 4.02 -2.17
C LEU A 25 -22.56 4.88 -1.66
N ILE A 26 -22.28 5.95 -0.90
CA ILE A 26 -23.32 6.74 -0.23
C ILE A 26 -23.66 8.00 -1.02
N PHE A 27 -22.67 8.65 -1.61
CA PHE A 27 -22.86 9.94 -2.29
C PHE A 27 -22.91 9.82 -3.82
N ASP A 28 -22.68 8.61 -4.38
CA ASP A 28 -22.61 8.35 -5.84
C ASP A 28 -21.63 9.30 -6.57
N ASP A 29 -20.67 9.85 -5.81
CA ASP A 29 -19.65 10.78 -6.24
C ASP A 29 -18.46 10.72 -5.27
N VAL A 30 -17.32 11.26 -5.69
CA VAL A 30 -16.03 11.01 -5.07
C VAL A 30 -15.24 12.30 -4.93
N THR A 31 -14.57 12.49 -3.79
CA THR A 31 -13.87 13.75 -3.53
C THR A 31 -12.36 13.60 -3.67
N THR A 32 -11.67 14.74 -3.71
CA THR A 32 -10.20 14.77 -3.60
C THR A 32 -9.69 14.55 -2.16
N GLY A 33 -10.60 14.41 -1.19
CA GLY A 33 -10.29 14.24 0.22
C GLY A 33 -9.52 12.95 0.54
N ALA A 34 -9.79 11.88 -0.20
CA ALA A 34 -9.12 10.58 -0.02
C ALA A 34 -7.69 10.50 -0.61
N SER A 35 -7.14 11.62 -1.09
CA SER A 35 -5.81 11.66 -1.75
C SER A 35 -4.68 11.13 -0.86
N GLN A 36 -4.70 11.46 0.44
CA GLN A 36 -3.69 10.99 1.38
C GLN A 36 -3.83 9.48 1.66
N ASP A 37 -5.06 8.98 1.80
CA ASP A 37 -5.32 7.56 2.03
C ASP A 37 -4.87 6.71 0.84
N ILE A 38 -5.17 7.15 -0.38
CA ILE A 38 -4.71 6.51 -1.62
C ILE A 38 -3.18 6.45 -1.66
N LYS A 39 -2.50 7.54 -1.28
CA LYS A 39 -1.03 7.60 -1.26
C LYS A 39 -0.45 6.59 -0.26
N VAL A 40 -1.00 6.51 0.94
CA VAL A 40 -0.54 5.57 1.99
C VAL A 40 -0.82 4.14 1.58
N ALA A 41 -2.04 3.82 1.16
CA ALA A 41 -2.43 2.49 0.68
C ALA A 41 -1.55 2.03 -0.49
N THR A 42 -1.25 2.93 -1.44
CA THR A 42 -0.37 2.64 -2.58
C THR A 42 1.05 2.33 -2.14
N LYS A 43 1.59 3.11 -1.19
CA LYS A 43 2.94 2.87 -0.64
C LYS A 43 3.00 1.52 0.07
N THR A 44 2.01 1.20 0.89
CA THR A 44 1.90 -0.08 1.60
C THR A 44 1.80 -1.24 0.61
N ALA A 45 0.90 -1.16 -0.38
CA ALA A 45 0.73 -2.18 -1.41
C ALA A 45 2.01 -2.40 -2.22
N ARG A 46 2.71 -1.32 -2.59
CA ARG A 46 4.00 -1.40 -3.28
C ARG A 46 5.02 -2.13 -2.43
N ALA A 47 5.20 -1.75 -1.17
CA ALA A 47 6.14 -2.43 -0.26
C ALA A 47 5.79 -3.92 -0.05
N MET A 48 4.51 -4.27 0.08
CA MET A 48 4.07 -5.67 0.15
C MET A 48 4.58 -6.49 -1.04
N VAL A 49 4.51 -5.92 -2.24
CA VAL A 49 4.88 -6.60 -3.48
C VAL A 49 6.40 -6.57 -3.72
N THR A 50 7.02 -5.38 -3.64
CA THR A 50 8.41 -5.19 -4.06
C THR A 50 9.41 -5.50 -2.96
N ARG A 51 9.11 -5.23 -1.69
CA ARG A 51 10.08 -5.41 -0.58
C ARG A 51 9.88 -6.71 0.16
N TYR A 52 8.62 -7.05 0.46
CA TYR A 52 8.29 -8.16 1.35
C TYR A 52 7.94 -9.47 0.62
N GLY A 53 7.95 -9.48 -0.71
CA GLY A 53 7.71 -10.71 -1.50
C GLY A 53 6.31 -11.31 -1.29
N PHE A 54 5.31 -10.50 -0.95
CA PHE A 54 3.95 -10.99 -0.68
C PHE A 54 3.13 -11.26 -1.94
N SER A 55 3.69 -11.02 -3.13
CA SER A 55 3.10 -11.40 -4.41
C SER A 55 3.46 -12.83 -4.80
N SER A 56 2.46 -13.68 -5.01
CA SER A 56 2.69 -15.06 -5.46
C SER A 56 3.18 -15.15 -6.90
N SER A 57 2.87 -14.14 -7.73
CA SER A 57 3.34 -14.10 -9.13
C SER A 57 4.79 -13.65 -9.25
N LEU A 58 5.29 -12.84 -8.31
CA LEU A 58 6.67 -12.34 -8.30
C LEU A 58 7.60 -13.14 -7.36
N GLY A 59 7.03 -13.94 -6.45
CA GLY A 59 7.77 -14.75 -5.51
C GLY A 59 8.46 -13.95 -4.39
N MET A 60 9.31 -14.64 -3.64
CA MET A 60 10.04 -14.09 -2.50
C MET A 60 11.35 -13.44 -2.95
N VAL A 61 11.22 -12.31 -3.65
CA VAL A 61 12.36 -11.52 -4.15
C VAL A 61 12.18 -10.07 -3.71
N ASN A 62 13.26 -9.43 -3.26
CA ASN A 62 13.29 -7.99 -3.02
C ASN A 62 13.64 -7.27 -4.33
N TYR A 63 12.70 -6.44 -4.80
CA TYR A 63 12.78 -5.64 -6.02
C TYR A 63 13.02 -4.15 -5.73
N ASP A 64 13.17 -3.75 -4.46
CA ASP A 64 13.65 -2.41 -4.17
C ASP A 64 15.08 -2.30 -4.71
N ASN A 65 15.29 -1.36 -5.62
CA ASN A 65 16.62 -0.86 -5.88
C ASN A 65 16.92 0.04 -4.68
N ASP A 66 17.94 -0.29 -3.88
CA ASP A 66 18.40 0.59 -2.82
C ASP A 66 18.72 1.96 -3.44
N GLU A 67 17.81 2.93 -3.30
CA GLU A 67 18.10 4.36 -3.55
C GLU A 67 19.15 4.90 -2.54
N ASP A 68 19.61 4.05 -1.61
CA ASP A 68 20.68 4.31 -0.64
C ASP A 68 22.09 3.99 -1.17
N GLU A 69 22.25 3.50 -2.41
CA GLU A 69 23.57 3.56 -3.07
C GLU A 69 23.88 5.01 -3.48
N VAL A 70 24.36 5.79 -2.52
CA VAL A 70 25.13 7.01 -2.80
C VAL A 70 26.40 6.55 -3.51
N PHE A 71 26.42 6.61 -4.84
CA PHE A 71 27.67 6.54 -5.59
C PHE A 71 28.55 7.74 -5.17
N ILE A 72 29.57 7.48 -4.34
CA ILE A 72 30.61 8.44 -3.95
C ILE A 72 31.70 8.46 -5.02
#